data_AF-A0A3A9SF48-F1
#
_entry.id   AF-A0A3A9SF48-F1
#
_cell.length_a   1.000
_cell.length_b   1.000
_cell.length_c   1.000
_cell.angle_alpha   90.00
_cell.angle_beta   90.00
_cell.angle_gamma   90.00
#
_symmetry.space_group_name_H-M   'P 1'
#
loop_
_entity.id
_entity.type
_entity.pdbx_description
1 polymer ?
#
loop_
_entity_poly.entity_id
_entity_poly.type
_entity_poly.pdbx_seq_one_letter_code
_entity_poly.pdbx_strand_id
1 'polypeptide(L)'
;MSNSKETTQKLTYETATGEIEFTLMSDMMFHYVMQRSEKALTGLVCALKGISPSDVKELLVTNPIDLNSTGKETIMDIKLTLNDNEILNIELQVYPDKYWISRSILYLCRAYDNIGKSENYSSIKSTTLFCITDQELIKGAEEEFYAKYRLTNIKSHSLYTDKFGINVLQLNHTDKATKEDIDNNLVYWAELFKATTWEEFKALAKNHPDIEEVGTLIFELNYDNQAKEILEGQRRYR
;
A
#
# COMPACT_ATOMS: atom_id res chain seq x y z
N MET A 1 15.06 -54.51 -0.34
CA MET A 1 13.88 -53.89 -0.98
C MET A 1 13.85 -52.42 -0.57
N SER A 2 13.73 -51.56 -1.58
CA SER A 2 13.68 -50.09 -1.59
C SER A 2 13.30 -49.37 -0.29
N ASN A 3 14.26 -48.61 0.26
CA ASN A 3 13.98 -47.45 1.12
C ASN A 3 13.59 -46.28 0.21
N SER A 4 12.30 -46.04 0.02
CA SER A 4 11.81 -44.80 -0.58
C SER A 4 12.00 -43.68 0.43
N LYS A 5 13.12 -42.95 0.31
CA LYS A 5 13.24 -41.62 0.90
C LYS A 5 12.24 -40.73 0.17
N GLU A 6 11.03 -40.58 0.71
CA GLU A 6 10.19 -39.43 0.40
C GLU A 6 11.01 -38.19 0.73
N THR A 7 11.50 -37.55 -0.31
CA THR A 7 12.21 -36.29 -0.20
C THR A 7 11.08 -35.29 -0.07
N THR A 8 10.71 -34.92 1.16
CA THR A 8 9.70 -33.87 1.39
C THR A 8 10.24 -32.62 0.73
N GLN A 9 9.73 -32.30 -0.46
CA GLN A 9 10.13 -31.11 -1.19
C GLN A 9 9.77 -29.93 -0.29
N LYS A 10 10.79 -29.19 0.18
CA LYS A 10 10.56 -28.02 1.03
C LYS A 10 9.69 -27.06 0.22
N LEU A 11 8.49 -26.75 0.71
CA LEU A 11 7.60 -25.82 0.05
C LEU A 11 8.32 -24.48 -0.12
N THR A 12 8.26 -23.92 -1.32
CA THR A 12 8.84 -22.61 -1.68
C THR A 12 7.81 -21.79 -2.44
N TYR A 13 8.07 -20.49 -2.57
CA TYR A 13 7.25 -19.60 -3.41
C TYR A 13 7.02 -20.14 -4.83
N GLU A 14 8.05 -20.68 -5.47
CA GLU A 14 7.98 -21.20 -6.84
C GLU A 14 7.02 -22.39 -6.96
N THR A 15 7.00 -23.23 -5.93
CA THR A 15 6.21 -24.46 -5.86
C THR A 15 4.85 -24.29 -5.18
N ALA A 16 4.58 -23.13 -4.58
CA ALA A 16 3.30 -22.80 -3.96
C ALA A 16 2.17 -22.70 -4.99
N THR A 17 0.99 -23.21 -4.65
CA THR A 17 -0.20 -23.29 -5.53
C THR A 17 -1.47 -23.07 -4.72
N GLY A 18 -2.53 -22.59 -5.37
CA GLY A 18 -3.83 -22.39 -4.73
C GLY A 18 -3.96 -21.04 -4.02
N GLU A 19 -4.90 -20.96 -3.08
CA GLU A 19 -5.23 -19.70 -2.39
C GLU A 19 -4.09 -19.19 -1.50
N ILE A 20 -3.90 -17.87 -1.53
CA ILE A 20 -3.06 -17.13 -0.61
C ILE A 20 -3.94 -16.70 0.56
N GLU A 21 -3.72 -17.26 1.75
CA GLU A 21 -4.57 -17.01 2.92
C GLU A 21 -4.50 -15.54 3.38
N PHE A 22 -3.31 -14.98 3.39
CA PHE A 22 -3.06 -13.56 3.68
C PHE A 22 -2.43 -12.91 2.45
N THR A 23 -3.27 -12.21 1.66
CA THR A 23 -2.83 -11.45 0.47
C THR A 23 -2.30 -10.07 0.86
N LEU A 24 -1.88 -9.26 -0.12
CA LEU A 24 -1.57 -7.84 0.09
C LEU A 24 -2.77 -7.00 0.56
N MET A 25 -3.99 -7.52 0.51
CA MET A 25 -5.18 -6.90 1.12
C MET A 25 -5.25 -7.12 2.64
N SER A 26 -4.36 -7.92 3.22
CA SER A 26 -4.13 -7.95 4.66
C SER A 26 -3.24 -6.77 5.04
N ASP A 27 -3.75 -5.87 5.89
CA ASP A 27 -3.02 -4.71 6.41
C ASP A 27 -1.62 -5.10 6.92
N MET A 28 -1.53 -6.11 7.78
CA MET A 28 -0.25 -6.55 8.32
C MET A 28 0.70 -7.14 7.26
N MET A 29 0.17 -7.85 6.26
CA MET A 29 0.96 -8.34 5.12
C MET A 29 1.51 -7.18 4.31
N PHE A 30 0.66 -6.20 4.00
CA PHE A 30 1.03 -5.00 3.27
C PHE A 30 2.16 -4.25 3.97
N HIS A 31 2.00 -3.97 5.26
CA HIS A 31 3.04 -3.31 6.07
C HIS A 31 4.34 -4.10 6.10
N TYR A 32 4.27 -5.42 6.34
CA TYR A 32 5.46 -6.28 6.37
C TYR A 32 6.25 -6.24 5.05
N VAL A 33 5.55 -6.43 3.93
CA VAL A 33 6.15 -6.44 2.60
C VAL A 33 6.79 -5.09 2.29
N MET A 34 6.03 -4.01 2.46
CA MET A 34 6.47 -2.67 2.08
C MET A 34 7.59 -2.13 2.96
N GLN A 35 7.63 -2.53 4.24
CA GLN A 35 8.72 -2.15 5.13
C GLN A 35 10.02 -2.93 4.87
N ARG A 36 9.94 -4.14 4.31
CA ARG A 36 11.11 -5.01 4.05
C ARG A 36 11.68 -4.89 2.64
N SER A 37 10.83 -4.66 1.64
CA SER A 37 11.28 -4.47 0.25
C SER A 37 11.20 -2.98 -0.12
N GLU A 38 12.34 -2.31 -0.05
CA GLU A 38 12.49 -0.93 -0.52
C GLU A 38 12.12 -0.81 -2.01
N LYS A 39 12.40 -1.85 -2.80
CA LYS A 39 12.07 -1.92 -4.22
C LYS A 39 10.56 -1.95 -4.46
N ALA A 40 9.84 -2.81 -3.74
CA ALA A 40 8.39 -2.88 -3.83
C ALA A 40 7.74 -1.55 -3.42
N LEU A 41 8.19 -0.98 -2.29
CA LEU A 41 7.68 0.30 -1.80
C LEU A 41 7.99 1.44 -2.78
N THR A 42 9.19 1.47 -3.37
CA THR A 42 9.55 2.43 -4.41
C THR A 42 8.66 2.29 -5.63
N GLY A 43 8.42 1.06 -6.10
CA GLY A 43 7.55 0.79 -7.24
C GLY A 43 6.10 1.25 -6.99
N LEU A 44 5.57 1.02 -5.78
CA LEU A 44 4.23 1.44 -5.41
C LEU A 44 4.14 2.97 -5.30
N VAL A 45 5.12 3.62 -4.66
CA VAL A 45 5.18 5.08 -4.57
C VAL A 45 5.28 5.73 -5.95
N CYS A 46 6.11 5.18 -6.85
CA CYS A 46 6.22 5.67 -8.22
C CYS A 46 4.87 5.59 -8.95
N ALA A 47 4.15 4.46 -8.82
CA ALA A 47 2.85 4.28 -9.46
C ALA A 47 1.79 5.22 -8.90
N LEU A 48 1.69 5.34 -7.57
CA LEU A 48 0.75 6.24 -6.91
C LEU A 48 1.02 7.72 -7.25
N LYS A 49 2.30 8.12 -7.37
CA LYS A 49 2.64 9.51 -7.68
C LYS A 49 2.68 9.82 -9.18
N GLY A 50 2.82 8.81 -10.04
CA GLY A 50 3.10 8.99 -11.46
C GLY A 50 4.48 9.60 -11.72
N ILE A 51 5.50 9.11 -11.00
CA ILE A 51 6.91 9.55 -11.16
C ILE A 51 7.79 8.38 -11.60
N SER A 52 8.96 8.69 -12.17
CA SER A 52 9.92 7.66 -12.54
C SER A 52 10.72 7.18 -11.31
N PRO A 53 11.14 5.90 -11.25
CA PRO A 53 12.09 5.44 -10.24
C PRO A 53 13.38 6.27 -10.17
N SER A 54 13.81 6.87 -11.29
CA SER A 54 14.98 7.78 -11.29
C SER A 54 14.78 9.08 -10.51
N ASP A 55 13.52 9.46 -10.26
CA ASP A 55 13.17 10.65 -9.47
C ASP A 55 13.18 10.36 -7.97
N VAL A 56 13.26 9.07 -7.56
CA VAL A 56 13.35 8.63 -6.18
C VAL A 56 14.82 8.53 -5.77
N LYS A 57 15.27 9.48 -4.95
CA LYS A 57 16.62 9.53 -4.37
C LYS A 57 16.68 8.87 -3.02
N GLU A 58 15.63 9.05 -2.22
CA GLU A 58 15.52 8.49 -0.88
C GLU A 58 14.04 8.25 -0.54
N LEU A 59 13.78 7.12 0.12
CA LEU A 59 12.48 6.76 0.64
C LEU A 59 12.66 6.23 2.06
N LEU A 60 12.12 6.95 3.06
CA LEU A 60 12.29 6.61 4.48
C LEU A 60 10.95 6.39 5.15
N VAL A 61 10.67 5.16 5.60
CA VAL A 61 9.51 4.85 6.45
C VAL A 61 9.74 5.46 7.84
N THR A 62 8.78 6.25 8.31
CA THR A 62 8.87 7.04 9.55
C THR A 62 8.09 6.46 10.73
N ASN A 63 7.24 5.47 10.47
CA ASN A 63 6.44 4.75 11.47
C ASN A 63 6.57 3.22 11.30
N PRO A 64 7.79 2.66 11.35
CA PRO A 64 7.98 1.21 11.16
C PRO A 64 7.23 0.41 12.23
N ILE A 65 6.63 -0.71 11.82
CA ILE A 65 5.97 -1.65 12.73
C ILE A 65 6.95 -2.72 13.22
N ASP A 66 6.76 -3.18 14.45
CA ASP A 66 7.40 -4.38 15.00
C ASP A 66 6.37 -5.50 15.13
N LEU A 67 6.51 -6.54 14.30
CA LEU A 67 5.65 -7.72 14.32
C LEU A 67 5.66 -8.46 15.67
N ASN A 68 6.75 -8.35 16.44
CA ASN A 68 6.90 -9.03 17.72
C ASN A 68 6.31 -8.23 18.89
N SER A 69 5.90 -6.99 18.65
CA SER A 69 5.31 -6.15 19.69
C SER A 69 3.87 -6.59 19.96
N THR A 70 3.59 -7.00 21.20
CA THR A 70 2.24 -7.40 21.67
C THR A 70 1.32 -6.22 21.95
N GLY A 71 1.75 -4.99 21.61
CA GLY A 71 0.99 -3.78 21.78
C GLY A 71 -0.14 -3.65 20.76
N LYS A 72 -1.25 -3.04 21.16
CA LYS A 72 -2.32 -2.56 20.25
C LYS A 72 -1.84 -1.34 19.44
N GLU A 73 -0.70 -1.42 18.79
CA GLU A 73 -0.31 -0.41 17.81
C GLU A 73 -0.87 -0.85 16.46
N THR A 74 -2.15 -0.54 16.26
CA THR A 74 -2.80 -0.60 14.95
C THR A 74 -2.28 0.60 14.14
N ILE A 75 -0.99 0.57 13.79
CA ILE A 75 -0.46 1.50 12.79
C ILE A 75 -1.03 1.00 11.45
N MET A 76 -2.08 1.66 10.98
CA MET A 76 -2.86 1.27 9.81
C MET A 76 -2.26 1.79 8.50
N ASP A 77 -1.37 2.77 8.55
CA ASP A 77 -0.84 3.48 7.39
C ASP A 77 0.70 3.44 7.32
N ILE A 78 1.26 3.32 6.13
CA ILE A 78 2.70 3.46 5.90
C ILE A 78 2.98 4.95 5.70
N LYS A 79 3.55 5.59 6.72
CA LYS A 79 3.97 6.99 6.67
C LYS A 79 5.45 7.05 6.33
N LEU A 80 5.77 7.69 5.22
CA LEU A 80 7.14 7.79 4.73
C LEU A 80 7.49 9.20 4.25
N THR A 81 8.78 9.51 4.22
CA THR A 81 9.31 10.71 3.57
C THR A 81 9.93 10.33 2.23
N LEU A 82 9.57 11.04 1.17
CA LEU A 82 10.15 10.94 -0.16
C LEU A 82 11.11 12.11 -0.37
N ASN A 83 12.35 11.82 -0.78
CA ASN A 83 13.38 12.81 -1.13
C ASN A 83 13.60 13.92 -0.09
N ASP A 84 13.35 13.61 1.18
CA ASP A 84 13.36 14.53 2.33
C ASP A 84 12.43 15.77 2.22
N ASN A 85 11.53 15.85 1.23
CA ASN A 85 10.74 17.06 0.99
C ASN A 85 9.22 16.83 0.94
N GLU A 86 8.78 15.57 0.91
CA GLU A 86 7.37 15.22 0.83
C GLU A 86 7.05 14.09 1.81
N ILE A 87 5.89 14.17 2.46
CA ILE A 87 5.35 13.11 3.31
C ILE A 87 4.26 12.38 2.55
N LEU A 88 4.40 11.05 2.44
CA LEU A 88 3.36 10.20 1.90
C LEU A 88 2.76 9.38 3.05
N ASN A 89 1.45 9.26 3.06
CA ASN A 89 0.75 8.40 4.00
C ASN A 89 -0.09 7.39 3.22
N ILE A 90 0.35 6.14 3.13
CA ILE A 90 -0.29 5.11 2.31
C ILE A 90 -1.12 4.21 3.23
N GLU A 91 -2.43 4.30 3.09
CA GLU A 91 -3.40 3.56 3.88
C GLU A 91 -4.11 2.50 3.03
N LEU A 92 -4.18 1.28 3.56
CA LEU A 92 -4.96 0.19 2.99
C LEU A 92 -6.30 0.09 3.73
N GLN A 93 -7.40 0.48 3.08
CA GLN A 93 -8.74 0.50 3.67
C GLN A 93 -9.63 -0.61 3.11
N VAL A 94 -9.62 -1.78 3.75
CA VAL A 94 -10.36 -2.98 3.30
C VAL A 94 -11.71 -3.20 4.00
N TYR A 95 -12.08 -2.31 4.91
CA TYR A 95 -13.37 -2.37 5.62
C TYR A 95 -14.20 -1.12 5.33
N PRO A 96 -15.54 -1.23 5.29
CA PRO A 96 -16.39 -0.05 5.22
C PRO A 96 -16.13 0.87 6.41
N ASP A 97 -16.01 2.17 6.15
CA ASP A 97 -15.88 3.18 7.21
C ASP A 97 -16.79 4.37 6.90
N LYS A 98 -17.92 4.47 7.61
CA LYS A 98 -18.87 5.57 7.45
C LYS A 98 -18.31 6.94 7.86
N TYR A 99 -17.17 6.97 8.56
CA TYR A 99 -16.47 8.18 8.96
C TYR A 99 -15.16 8.39 8.19
N TRP A 100 -14.95 7.65 7.10
CA TRP A 100 -13.73 7.68 6.29
C TRP A 100 -13.30 9.10 5.92
N ILE A 101 -14.23 9.93 5.41
CA ILE A 101 -13.91 11.31 4.99
C ILE A 101 -13.33 12.12 6.16
N SER A 102 -13.97 12.09 7.33
CA SER A 102 -13.49 12.81 8.51
C SER A 102 -12.15 12.26 9.02
N ARG A 103 -11.98 10.94 9.00
CA ARG A 103 -10.77 10.27 9.51
C ARG A 103 -9.57 10.50 8.60
N SER A 104 -9.73 10.31 7.30
CA SER A 104 -8.68 10.56 6.30
C SER A 104 -8.21 12.02 6.33
N ILE A 105 -9.13 12.98 6.46
CA ILE A 105 -8.76 14.40 6.65
C ILE A 105 -7.99 14.61 7.95
N LEU A 106 -8.44 14.04 9.07
CA LEU A 106 -7.74 14.16 10.35
C LEU A 106 -6.31 13.60 10.28
N TYR A 107 -6.13 12.45 9.64
CA TYR A 107 -4.82 11.81 9.49
C TYR A 107 -3.92 12.61 8.55
N LEU A 108 -4.47 13.09 7.43
CA LEU A 108 -3.75 13.98 6.53
C LEU A 108 -3.31 15.28 7.24
N CYS A 109 -4.17 15.89 8.07
CA CYS A 109 -3.82 17.06 8.87
C CYS A 109 -2.67 16.77 9.85
N ARG A 110 -2.72 15.63 10.56
CA ARG A 110 -1.64 15.21 11.48
C ARG A 110 -0.33 14.93 10.74
N ALA A 111 -0.39 14.41 9.52
CA ALA A 111 0.78 14.17 8.70
C ALA A 111 1.34 15.47 8.06
N TYR A 112 0.49 16.46 7.80
CA TYR A 112 0.87 17.76 7.26
C TYR A 112 1.43 18.73 8.31
N ASP A 113 1.06 18.56 9.58
CA ASP A 113 1.69 19.23 10.71
C ASP A 113 3.10 18.64 10.97
N ASN A 114 4.01 18.93 10.04
CA ASN A 114 5.32 18.29 9.94
C ASN A 114 6.51 19.24 10.15
N ILE A 115 6.26 20.39 10.77
CA ILE A 115 7.28 21.38 11.10
C ILE A 115 7.40 21.58 12.62
N GLY A 116 8.60 21.90 13.07
CA GLY A 116 8.87 22.24 14.47
C GLY A 116 8.28 23.59 14.88
N LYS A 117 8.09 23.80 16.19
CA LYS A 117 7.49 25.03 16.78
C LYS A 117 8.16 26.36 16.36
N SER A 118 9.40 26.31 15.88
CA SER A 118 10.21 27.48 15.50
C SER A 118 10.63 27.48 14.03
N GLU A 119 10.15 26.52 13.22
CA GLU A 119 10.48 26.43 11.81
C GLU A 119 9.63 27.36 10.97
N ASN A 120 10.16 27.80 9.82
CA ASN A 120 9.43 28.66 8.90
C ASN A 120 8.34 27.84 8.19
N TYR A 121 7.13 28.39 8.01
CA TYR A 121 6.06 27.73 7.24
C TYR A 121 6.46 27.37 5.79
N SER A 122 7.48 28.01 5.22
CA SER A 122 8.05 27.62 3.92
C SER A 122 8.71 26.24 3.92
N SER A 123 9.07 25.72 5.10
CA SER A 123 9.66 24.39 5.28
C SER A 123 8.64 23.27 5.38
N ILE A 124 7.33 23.59 5.41
CA ILE A 124 6.28 22.57 5.40
C ILE A 124 6.46 21.69 4.16
N LYS A 125 6.67 20.39 4.42
CA LYS A 125 6.72 19.35 3.40
C LYS A 125 5.31 19.14 2.88
N SER A 126 5.16 19.01 1.56
CA SER A 126 3.88 18.61 0.98
C SER A 126 3.47 17.25 1.53
N THR A 127 2.18 17.03 1.72
CA THR A 127 1.66 15.77 2.25
C THR A 127 0.53 15.25 1.39
N THR A 128 0.64 14.00 0.96
CA THR A 128 -0.43 13.28 0.26
C THR A 128 -0.81 12.03 1.03
N LEU A 129 -2.10 11.86 1.29
CA LEU A 129 -2.65 10.59 1.77
C LEU A 129 -3.08 9.78 0.54
N PHE A 130 -2.59 8.56 0.42
CA PHE A 130 -3.01 7.59 -0.57
C PHE A 130 -3.88 6.54 0.11
N CYS A 131 -5.11 6.37 -0.34
CA CYS A 131 -5.98 5.31 0.12
C CYS A 131 -6.09 4.26 -0.99
N ILE A 132 -5.76 3.02 -0.67
CA ILE A 132 -5.97 1.86 -1.52
C ILE A 132 -7.16 1.10 -0.95
N THR A 133 -8.19 0.87 -1.75
CA THR A 133 -9.44 0.31 -1.23
C THR A 133 -10.27 -0.38 -2.30
N ASP A 134 -11.06 -1.36 -1.88
CA ASP A 134 -12.14 -2.00 -2.64
C ASP A 134 -13.53 -1.64 -2.06
N GLN A 135 -13.59 -0.64 -1.18
CA GLN A 135 -14.81 -0.24 -0.48
C GLN A 135 -15.39 1.05 -1.05
N GLU A 136 -16.71 1.17 -0.99
CA GLU A 136 -17.43 2.41 -1.30
C GLU A 136 -17.33 3.41 -0.13
N LEU A 137 -16.23 4.16 -0.09
CA LEU A 137 -15.93 5.07 1.02
C LEU A 137 -16.57 6.46 0.88
N ILE A 138 -16.87 6.91 -0.35
CA ILE A 138 -17.35 8.27 -0.65
C ILE A 138 -18.69 8.18 -1.37
N LYS A 139 -19.78 8.22 -0.60
CA LYS A 139 -21.13 8.08 -1.14
C LYS A 139 -21.47 9.19 -2.13
N GLY A 140 -21.95 8.82 -3.31
CA GLY A 140 -22.39 9.74 -4.36
C GLY A 140 -21.25 10.45 -5.10
N ALA A 141 -20.00 10.04 -4.89
CA ALA A 141 -18.92 10.41 -5.79
C ALA A 141 -19.07 9.68 -7.13
N GLU A 142 -18.50 10.26 -8.19
CA GLU A 142 -18.33 9.57 -9.47
C GLU A 142 -17.39 8.38 -9.29
N GLU A 143 -17.69 7.28 -9.97
CA GLU A 143 -16.81 6.11 -9.96
C GLU A 143 -15.57 6.41 -10.80
N GLU A 144 -14.41 6.45 -10.15
CA GLU A 144 -13.11 6.60 -10.78
C GLU A 144 -12.21 5.43 -10.36
N PHE A 145 -11.25 5.06 -11.21
CA PHE A 145 -10.16 4.16 -10.81
C PHE A 145 -9.23 4.84 -9.82
N TYR A 146 -8.87 6.10 -10.09
CA TYR A 146 -7.93 6.86 -9.29
C TYR A 146 -8.34 8.32 -9.12
N ALA A 147 -9.06 8.60 -8.03
CA ALA A 147 -9.56 9.94 -7.73
C ALA A 147 -8.50 10.77 -7.00
N LYS A 148 -8.33 12.04 -7.39
CA LYS A 148 -7.40 13.00 -6.75
C LYS A 148 -8.19 14.18 -6.16
N TYR A 149 -8.25 14.28 -4.83
CA TYR A 149 -8.92 15.36 -4.10
C TYR A 149 -7.92 16.44 -3.66
N ARG A 150 -8.20 17.70 -4.00
CA ARG A 150 -7.35 18.88 -3.69
C ARG A 150 -8.19 20.07 -3.24
N LEU A 151 -7.55 21.05 -2.60
CA LEU A 151 -8.15 22.33 -2.25
C LEU A 151 -8.23 23.24 -3.48
N THR A 152 -9.44 23.64 -3.87
CA THR A 152 -9.69 24.46 -5.06
C THR A 152 -10.62 25.63 -4.75
N ASN A 153 -10.54 26.68 -5.57
CA ASN A 153 -11.50 27.78 -5.53
C ASN A 153 -12.86 27.31 -6.06
N ILE A 154 -13.93 27.49 -5.29
CA ILE A 154 -15.28 27.00 -5.65
C ILE A 154 -15.84 27.65 -6.92
N LYS A 155 -15.48 28.90 -7.22
CA LYS A 155 -16.02 29.64 -8.38
C LYS A 155 -15.19 29.45 -9.64
N SER A 156 -13.87 29.55 -9.53
CA SER A 156 -12.97 29.48 -10.69
C SER A 156 -12.39 28.09 -10.93
N HIS A 157 -12.57 27.16 -9.98
CA HIS A 157 -11.92 25.85 -9.94
C HIS A 157 -10.38 25.91 -9.97
N SER A 158 -9.79 27.09 -9.72
CA SER A 158 -8.33 27.24 -9.65
C SER A 158 -7.78 26.51 -8.44
N LEU A 159 -6.69 25.77 -8.64
CA LEU A 159 -6.00 25.07 -7.56
C LEU A 159 -5.46 26.07 -6.53
N TYR A 160 -5.81 25.87 -5.27
CA TYR A 160 -5.28 26.70 -4.17
C TYR A 160 -3.87 26.26 -3.79
N THR A 161 -3.66 24.95 -3.69
CA THR A 161 -2.35 24.33 -3.42
C THR A 161 -2.38 22.87 -3.88
N ASP A 162 -1.22 22.37 -4.34
CA ASP A 162 -0.95 20.97 -4.59
C ASP A 162 -0.26 20.27 -3.41
N LYS A 163 0.15 21.03 -2.38
CA LYS A 163 0.91 20.53 -1.22
C LYS A 163 0.10 19.69 -0.22
N PHE A 164 -1.22 19.61 -0.38
CA PHE A 164 -2.12 18.91 0.54
C PHE A 164 -3.23 18.22 -0.26
N GLY A 165 -3.32 16.90 -0.15
CA GLY A 165 -4.32 16.15 -0.92
C GLY A 165 -4.52 14.72 -0.48
N ILE A 166 -5.63 14.15 -0.97
CA ILE A 166 -5.96 12.73 -0.83
C ILE A 166 -6.08 12.16 -2.23
N ASN A 167 -5.45 11.01 -2.45
CA ASN A 167 -5.65 10.20 -3.65
C ASN A 167 -6.30 8.87 -3.25
N VAL A 168 -7.30 8.41 -3.99
CA VAL A 168 -8.03 7.18 -3.70
C VAL A 168 -7.93 6.24 -4.90
N LEU A 169 -7.25 5.11 -4.73
CA LEU A 169 -7.16 4.00 -5.67
C LEU A 169 -8.29 3.01 -5.38
N GLN A 170 -9.25 2.91 -6.30
CA GLN A 170 -10.39 2.00 -6.24
C GLN A 170 -10.09 0.71 -7.01
N LEU A 171 -9.80 -0.36 -6.29
CA LEU A 171 -9.39 -1.65 -6.86
C LEU A 171 -10.48 -2.30 -7.72
N ASN A 172 -11.75 -2.01 -7.44
CA ASN A 172 -12.91 -2.54 -8.18
C ASN A 172 -13.23 -1.78 -9.47
N HIS A 173 -12.53 -0.67 -9.75
CA HIS A 173 -12.81 0.20 -10.91
C HIS A 173 -11.66 0.19 -11.94
N THR A 174 -10.90 -0.91 -12.05
CA THR A 174 -9.80 -1.02 -13.02
C THR A 174 -10.26 -0.84 -14.48
N ASP A 175 -11.54 -1.10 -14.78
CA ASP A 175 -12.16 -0.83 -16.09
C ASP A 175 -12.25 0.67 -16.42
N LYS A 176 -12.15 1.54 -15.41
CA LYS A 176 -12.17 3.01 -15.54
C LYS A 176 -10.78 3.64 -15.51
N ALA A 177 -9.73 2.81 -15.54
CA ALA A 177 -8.35 3.31 -15.55
C ALA A 177 -8.10 4.18 -16.79
N THR A 178 -7.49 5.33 -16.57
CA THR A 178 -7.03 6.19 -17.65
C THR A 178 -5.75 5.66 -18.28
N LYS A 179 -5.36 6.23 -19.42
CA LYS A 179 -4.05 5.93 -20.01
C LYS A 179 -2.89 6.28 -19.06
N GLU A 180 -3.00 7.39 -18.33
CA GLU A 180 -2.00 7.78 -17.32
C GLU A 180 -1.86 6.72 -16.23
N ASP A 181 -2.96 6.15 -15.76
CA ASP A 181 -2.95 5.11 -14.72
C ASP A 181 -2.28 3.82 -15.21
N ILE A 182 -2.46 3.47 -16.49
CA ILE A 182 -1.81 2.32 -17.12
C ILE A 182 -0.32 2.59 -17.30
N ASP A 183 0.04 3.73 -17.89
CA ASP A 183 1.42 4.10 -18.20
C ASP A 183 2.27 4.23 -16.91
N ASN A 184 1.64 4.60 -15.79
CA ASN A 184 2.28 4.67 -14.47
C ASN A 184 2.28 3.33 -13.69
N ASN A 185 1.85 2.22 -14.29
CA ASN A 185 1.73 0.90 -13.64
C ASN A 185 0.74 0.84 -12.46
N LEU A 186 -0.20 1.79 -12.35
CA LEU A 186 -1.17 1.78 -11.25
C LEU A 186 -2.17 0.63 -11.38
N VAL A 187 -2.57 0.31 -12.62
CA VAL A 187 -3.39 -0.89 -12.91
C VAL A 187 -2.64 -2.17 -12.52
N TYR A 188 -1.35 -2.24 -12.82
CA TYR A 188 -0.52 -3.39 -12.45
C TYR A 188 -0.50 -3.62 -10.93
N TRP A 189 -0.30 -2.55 -10.15
CA TRP A 189 -0.39 -2.62 -8.69
C TRP A 189 -1.78 -3.02 -8.21
N ALA A 190 -2.85 -2.50 -8.81
CA ALA A 190 -4.21 -2.90 -8.45
C ALA A 190 -4.46 -4.39 -8.69
N GLU A 191 -3.96 -4.97 -9.78
CA GLU A 191 -4.02 -6.43 -10.02
C GLU A 191 -3.20 -7.22 -9.00
N LEU A 192 -2.02 -6.72 -8.58
CA LEU A 192 -1.23 -7.35 -7.52
C LEU A 192 -1.97 -7.37 -6.17
N PHE A 193 -2.66 -6.28 -5.80
CA PHE A 193 -3.49 -6.27 -4.59
C PHE A 193 -4.65 -7.26 -4.69
N LYS A 194 -5.27 -7.40 -5.88
CA LYS A 194 -6.40 -8.31 -6.11
C LYS A 194 -6.02 -9.77 -6.26
N ALA A 195 -4.75 -10.12 -6.46
CA ALA A 195 -4.32 -11.50 -6.62
C ALA A 195 -4.63 -12.32 -5.36
N THR A 196 -5.43 -13.38 -5.51
CA THR A 196 -5.85 -14.25 -4.40
C THR A 196 -5.26 -15.64 -4.47
N THR A 197 -4.66 -16.01 -5.61
CA THR A 197 -3.99 -17.30 -5.81
C THR A 197 -2.52 -17.13 -6.17
N TRP A 198 -1.72 -18.15 -5.85
CA TRP A 198 -0.30 -18.19 -6.22
C TRP A 198 -0.12 -18.18 -7.74
N GLU A 199 -1.04 -18.76 -8.50
CA GLU A 199 -1.03 -18.76 -9.95
C GLU A 199 -1.22 -17.35 -10.53
N GLU A 200 -2.22 -16.61 -10.05
CA GLU A 200 -2.45 -15.20 -10.42
C GLU A 200 -1.25 -14.34 -10.07
N PHE A 201 -0.77 -14.45 -8.83
CA PHE A 201 0.36 -13.65 -8.35
C PHE A 201 1.63 -13.94 -9.19
N LYS A 202 1.95 -15.22 -9.42
CA LYS A 202 3.13 -15.61 -10.24
C LYS A 202 3.00 -15.16 -11.69
N ALA A 203 1.79 -15.13 -12.25
CA ALA A 203 1.56 -14.60 -13.58
C ALA A 203 1.89 -13.10 -13.67
N LEU A 204 1.54 -12.32 -12.63
CA LEU A 204 1.86 -10.89 -12.52
C LEU A 204 3.34 -10.63 -12.21
N ALA A 205 3.97 -11.48 -11.41
CA ALA A 205 5.39 -11.36 -11.07
C ALA A 205 6.31 -11.71 -12.25
N LYS A 206 5.81 -12.41 -13.26
CA LYS A 206 6.61 -12.89 -14.39
C LYS A 206 7.28 -11.73 -15.12
N ASN A 207 8.62 -11.73 -15.13
CA ASN A 207 9.49 -10.68 -15.69
C ASN A 207 9.54 -9.36 -14.87
N HIS A 208 9.07 -9.37 -13.63
CA HIS A 208 9.19 -8.26 -12.69
C HIS A 208 10.01 -8.72 -11.46
N PRO A 209 11.35 -8.69 -11.51
CA PRO A 209 12.20 -9.21 -10.45
C PRO A 209 11.92 -8.61 -9.07
N ASP A 210 11.50 -7.34 -9.02
CA ASP A 210 11.17 -6.66 -7.77
C ASP A 210 9.86 -7.19 -7.13
N ILE A 211 9.02 -7.87 -7.92
CA ILE A 211 7.75 -8.47 -7.47
C ILE A 211 7.93 -9.95 -7.10
N GLU A 212 8.97 -10.62 -7.61
CA GLU A 212 9.36 -11.95 -7.12
C GLU A 212 9.79 -11.91 -5.64
N GLU A 213 10.48 -10.82 -5.23
CA GLU A 213 10.79 -10.57 -3.81
C GLU A 213 9.51 -10.43 -2.98
N VAL A 214 8.51 -9.68 -3.48
CA VAL A 214 7.21 -9.55 -2.82
C VAL A 214 6.54 -10.92 -2.66
N GLY A 215 6.56 -11.76 -3.69
CA GLY A 215 6.02 -13.12 -3.63
C GLY A 215 6.70 -13.97 -2.55
N THR A 216 8.02 -13.83 -2.40
CA THR A 216 8.80 -14.52 -1.36
C THR A 216 8.40 -14.06 0.04
N LEU A 217 8.22 -12.75 0.26
CA LEU A 217 7.80 -12.18 1.53
C LEU A 217 6.37 -12.57 1.91
N ILE A 218 5.44 -12.58 0.94
CA ILE A 218 4.07 -13.08 1.15
C ILE A 218 4.10 -14.56 1.51
N PHE A 219 4.94 -15.34 0.83
CA PHE A 219 5.09 -16.77 1.09
C PHE A 219 5.62 -17.04 2.50
N GLU A 220 6.67 -16.31 2.92
CA GLU A 220 7.23 -16.40 4.26
C GLU A 220 6.16 -16.22 5.33
N LEU A 221 5.36 -15.15 5.26
CA LEU A 221 4.33 -14.87 6.25
C LEU A 221 3.15 -15.86 6.23
N ASN A 222 2.82 -16.44 5.08
CA ASN A 222 1.73 -17.42 4.97
C ASN A 222 2.12 -18.82 5.47
N TYR A 223 3.41 -19.17 5.46
CA TYR A 223 3.89 -20.53 5.73
C TYR A 223 4.92 -20.63 6.88
N ASP A 224 5.36 -19.52 7.47
CA ASP A 224 6.05 -19.50 8.77
C ASP A 224 5.02 -19.55 9.91
N ASN A 225 5.10 -20.58 10.76
CA ASN A 225 4.16 -20.80 11.86
C ASN A 225 4.10 -19.63 12.85
N GLN A 226 5.23 -18.97 13.17
CA GLN A 226 5.22 -17.86 14.13
C GLN A 226 4.59 -16.60 13.52
N ALA A 227 4.92 -16.32 12.26
CA ALA A 227 4.41 -15.14 11.57
C ALA A 227 2.92 -15.28 11.23
N LYS A 228 2.49 -16.50 10.90
CA LYS A 228 1.09 -16.85 10.68
C LYS A 228 0.24 -16.67 11.94
N GLU A 229 0.73 -17.08 13.11
CA GLU A 229 0.02 -16.89 14.38
C GLU A 229 -0.24 -15.40 14.70
N ILE A 230 0.70 -14.51 14.33
CA ILE A 230 0.54 -13.06 14.48
C ILE A 230 -0.59 -12.54 13.58
N LEU A 231 -0.61 -12.96 12.31
CA LEU A 231 -1.65 -12.58 11.34
C LEU A 231 -3.03 -13.11 11.73
N GLU A 232 -3.11 -14.36 12.17
CA GLU A 232 -4.35 -14.96 12.69
C GLU A 232 -4.85 -14.25 13.94
N GLY A 233 -3.94 -13.87 14.85
CA GLY A 233 -4.26 -13.10 16.04
C GLY A 233 -4.96 -11.80 15.69
N GLN A 234 -4.41 -11.00 14.77
CA GLN A 234 -5.04 -9.75 14.33
C GLN A 234 -6.40 -9.96 13.66
N ARG A 235 -6.55 -10.98 12.82
CA ARG A 235 -7.82 -11.30 12.15
C ARG A 235 -8.96 -11.57 13.15
N ARG A 236 -8.66 -12.06 14.36
CA ARG A 236 -9.65 -12.35 15.42
C ARG A 236 -10.09 -11.10 16.20
N TYR A 237 -9.36 -9.98 16.10
CA TYR A 237 -9.64 -8.74 16.85
C TYR A 237 -10.20 -7.60 15.99
N ARG A 238 -10.40 -7.82 14.68
CA ARG A 238 -11.03 -6.88 13.73
C ARG A 238 -12.43 -7.39 13.36
#